data_AF-A0A7J9NIN6-F1
#
_entry.id   AF-A0A7J9NIN6-F1
#
_cell.length_a   1.000
_cell.length_b   1.000
_cell.length_c   1.000
_cell.angle_alpha   90.00
_cell.angle_beta   90.00
_cell.angle_gamma   90.00
#
_symmetry.space_group_name_H-M   'P 1'
#
loop_
_entity.id
_entity.type
_entity.pdbx_description
1 polymer ?
#
loop_
_entity_poly.entity_id
_entity_poly.type
_entity_poly.pdbx_seq_one_letter_code
_entity_poly.pdbx_strand_id
1 'polypeptide(L)'
;MKYLKITVLALLLIVSFSGCADFSETALENAEAIFEEGEEKETINYNYSLDCFENETTNYNYDPANDLIYINEEYSWEYGGLNWDWSLSIPEDLYLYYKSKPRASGYEQYALSDYDRHCLKSMINSFEEVSNQRGYTESQMVEFILAFVQSLEYTSDKVTTGYDEYPRYPLETLIDNGGDCEDTAILTAALLHELGFGVVLIELPGHMAVGVSGDNSVQGTYYKYNEKKYFYVETTGTGWKIGEIPKEYEFEPATIHPMVQIPNMDLSWDAEVCSYDSNYVCYNIHVDIVNIGTGTAKNPKLYAAALNLNDPEYVWDQTTLELNDYEEGSLGYADVFLNIPRNEYSQLQIILYGDNFEYIESYSDTFNT
;
A
#
# COMPACT_ATOMS: atom_id res chain seq x y z
N MET A 1 -3.79 15.71 42.64
CA MET A 1 -3.48 17.03 42.04
C MET A 1 -4.27 17.11 40.74
N LYS A 2 -4.74 18.27 40.27
CA LYS A 2 -5.42 18.37 38.96
C LYS A 2 -4.45 18.98 37.94
N TYR A 3 -4.40 18.43 36.74
CA TYR A 3 -3.58 18.92 35.62
C TYR A 3 -4.49 19.54 34.55
N LEU A 4 -3.96 20.50 33.79
CA LEU A 4 -4.70 21.06 32.66
C LEU A 4 -4.84 19.99 31.57
N LYS A 5 -6.05 19.84 31.02
CA LYS A 5 -6.32 18.89 29.93
C LYS A 5 -5.53 19.30 28.69
N ILE A 6 -4.68 18.40 28.18
CA ILE A 6 -4.03 18.58 26.88
C ILE A 6 -5.01 18.16 25.79
N THR A 7 -5.10 18.96 24.72
CA THR A 7 -5.78 18.57 23.49
C THR A 7 -4.70 18.29 22.45
N VAL A 8 -4.66 17.06 21.94
CA VAL A 8 -3.75 16.71 20.85
C VAL A 8 -4.32 17.31 19.56
N LEU A 9 -3.60 18.26 18.96
CA LEU A 9 -3.91 18.76 17.62
C LEU A 9 -3.02 18.00 16.63
N ALA A 10 -3.57 16.98 15.97
CA ALA A 10 -2.85 16.25 14.93
C ALA A 10 -2.97 17.03 13.60
N LEU A 11 -1.83 17.27 12.96
CA LEU A 11 -1.75 17.90 11.64
C LEU A 11 -1.15 16.86 10.69
N LEU A 12 -1.95 16.28 9.80
CA LEU A 12 -1.41 15.40 8.75
C LEU A 12 -0.58 16.25 7.79
N LEU A 13 0.74 16.08 7.82
CA LEU A 13 1.65 16.71 6.90
C LEU A 13 1.73 15.84 5.63
N ILE A 14 1.11 16.31 4.55
CA ILE A 14 1.27 15.69 3.23
C ILE A 14 2.71 15.92 2.78
N VAL A 15 3.49 14.85 2.72
CA VAL A 15 4.88 14.88 2.25
C VAL A 15 4.87 14.96 0.73
N SER A 16 5.49 16.01 0.17
CA SER A 16 5.71 16.11 -1.28
C SER A 16 6.92 15.27 -1.70
N PHE A 17 6.71 14.23 -2.50
CA PHE A 17 7.80 13.46 -3.10
C PHE A 17 8.43 14.24 -4.25
N SER A 18 9.69 14.65 -4.09
CA SER A 18 10.53 15.17 -5.17
C SER A 18 11.58 14.12 -5.54
N GLY A 19 11.25 13.22 -6.47
CA GLY A 19 12.19 12.18 -6.90
C GLY A 19 11.76 11.22 -8.00
N CYS A 20 10.47 11.16 -8.38
CA CYS A 20 10.02 10.20 -9.38
C CYS A 20 10.49 10.55 -10.81
N ALA A 21 10.78 9.51 -11.60
CA ALA A 21 11.08 9.63 -13.02
C ALA A 21 9.82 10.06 -13.80
N ASP A 22 10.03 10.97 -14.75
CA ASP A 22 9.03 11.34 -15.76
C ASP A 22 9.51 10.79 -17.10
N PHE A 23 8.67 10.06 -17.83
CA PHE A 23 9.07 9.54 -19.13
C PHE A 23 9.03 10.64 -20.21
N SER A 24 9.92 10.54 -21.21
CA SER A 24 9.97 11.45 -22.36
C SER A 24 9.95 10.67 -23.69
N GLU A 25 9.22 11.19 -24.67
CA GLU A 25 9.29 10.75 -26.08
C GLU A 25 10.54 11.29 -26.81
N THR A 26 11.39 12.12 -26.17
CA THR A 26 12.66 12.58 -26.78
C THR A 26 13.76 11.52 -26.76
N ALA A 27 13.48 10.39 -27.42
CA ALA A 27 14.45 9.47 -28.00
C ALA A 27 13.94 8.87 -29.34
N LEU A 28 12.95 9.51 -29.98
CA LEU A 28 12.32 9.02 -31.21
C LEU A 28 12.50 10.01 -32.38
N GLU A 29 13.65 9.91 -33.04
CA GLU A 29 13.71 10.14 -34.49
C GLU A 29 14.49 9.03 -35.23
N ASN A 30 14.90 7.94 -34.54
CA ASN A 30 15.65 6.83 -35.14
C ASN A 30 15.11 5.41 -34.80
N ALA A 31 13.97 5.28 -34.11
CA ALA A 31 13.41 3.96 -33.76
C ALA A 31 12.39 3.43 -34.78
N GLU A 32 12.43 3.89 -36.04
CA GLU A 32 11.69 3.27 -37.16
C GLU A 32 12.38 2.02 -37.73
N ALA A 33 13.40 1.47 -37.07
CA ALA A 33 14.01 0.20 -37.49
C ALA A 33 14.67 -0.54 -36.31
N ILE A 34 13.89 -1.34 -35.56
CA ILE A 34 14.47 -2.43 -34.73
C ILE A 34 13.85 -3.80 -35.07
N PHE A 35 12.76 -3.86 -35.84
CA PHE A 35 12.23 -5.13 -36.33
C PHE A 35 12.34 -5.16 -37.85
N GLU A 36 13.42 -5.74 -38.37
CA GLU A 36 13.48 -6.11 -39.79
C GLU A 36 12.36 -7.14 -40.05
N GLU A 37 11.49 -6.89 -41.02
CA GLU A 37 10.52 -7.88 -41.52
C GLU A 37 11.27 -9.15 -41.95
N GLY A 38 11.27 -10.18 -41.09
CA GLY A 38 11.87 -11.47 -41.44
C GLY A 38 12.54 -12.27 -40.31
N GLU A 39 12.65 -11.76 -39.09
CA GLU A 39 13.15 -12.59 -37.98
C GLU A 39 12.10 -13.64 -37.55
N GLU A 40 12.55 -14.90 -37.39
CA GLU A 40 11.73 -15.98 -36.86
C GLU A 40 11.16 -15.56 -35.49
N LYS A 41 9.92 -15.96 -35.19
CA LYS A 41 9.34 -15.81 -33.85
C LYS A 41 10.28 -16.47 -32.82
N GLU A 42 11.12 -15.68 -32.16
CA GLU A 42 11.90 -16.16 -31.02
C GLU A 42 10.96 -16.29 -29.83
N THR A 43 10.68 -17.54 -29.43
CA THR A 43 10.18 -17.83 -28.09
C THR A 43 11.37 -17.80 -27.15
N ILE A 44 11.48 -16.75 -26.33
CA ILE A 44 12.53 -16.69 -25.32
C ILE A 44 11.94 -17.13 -23.98
N ASN A 45 12.19 -18.40 -23.63
CA ASN A 45 11.82 -18.97 -22.34
C ASN A 45 12.82 -18.52 -21.28
N TYR A 46 12.38 -17.69 -20.34
CA TYR A 46 13.16 -17.40 -19.16
C TYR A 46 12.49 -18.00 -17.91
N ASN A 47 13.25 -18.82 -17.19
CA ASN A 47 12.80 -19.45 -15.95
C ASN A 47 13.38 -18.67 -14.77
N TYR A 48 12.60 -17.70 -14.26
CA TYR A 48 13.00 -16.79 -13.19
C TYR A 48 12.38 -17.21 -11.86
N SER A 49 12.72 -18.41 -11.39
CA SER A 49 12.47 -18.78 -10.00
C SER A 49 13.68 -18.37 -9.15
N LEU A 50 13.41 -17.86 -7.95
CA LEU A 50 14.32 -17.38 -6.89
C LEU A 50 14.51 -15.85 -6.89
N ASP A 51 13.71 -15.17 -6.05
CA ASP A 51 14.22 -14.21 -5.04
C ASP A 51 13.12 -13.43 -4.28
N CYS A 52 11.95 -14.02 -4.01
CA CYS A 52 11.02 -13.44 -3.03
C CYS A 52 11.62 -13.34 -1.60
N PHE A 53 12.77 -13.98 -1.31
CA PHE A 53 13.40 -14.00 0.03
C PHE A 53 14.93 -13.91 0.07
N GLU A 54 15.67 -13.87 -1.04
CA GLU A 54 17.12 -13.63 -0.94
C GLU A 54 17.36 -12.13 -0.67
N ASN A 55 17.30 -11.72 0.60
CA ASN A 55 18.25 -10.78 1.24
C ASN A 55 17.77 -10.05 2.51
N GLU A 56 16.72 -10.50 3.22
CA GLU A 56 16.44 -9.91 4.54
C GLU A 56 16.15 -10.97 5.62
N THR A 57 17.16 -11.20 6.45
CA THR A 57 16.96 -11.66 7.83
C THR A 57 16.25 -10.56 8.62
N THR A 58 14.94 -10.41 8.46
CA THR A 58 14.10 -9.53 9.29
C THR A 58 12.93 -10.33 9.85
N ASN A 59 13.06 -10.67 11.14
CA ASN A 59 12.03 -10.87 12.17
C ASN A 59 10.66 -11.50 11.82
N TYR A 60 10.53 -12.33 10.80
CA TYR A 60 9.56 -13.41 10.89
C TYR A 60 10.10 -14.42 11.89
N ASN A 61 9.26 -14.93 12.81
CA ASN A 61 9.56 -16.14 13.56
C ASN A 61 9.65 -17.31 12.58
N TYR A 62 10.76 -17.35 11.85
CA TYR A 62 11.08 -18.31 10.83
C TYR A 62 11.51 -19.59 11.54
N ASP A 63 10.60 -20.56 11.55
CA ASP A 63 10.93 -21.94 11.90
C ASP A 63 11.46 -22.64 10.64
N PRO A 64 12.77 -22.94 10.55
CA PRO A 64 13.36 -23.64 9.40
C PRO A 64 12.87 -25.10 9.24
N ALA A 65 11.90 -25.55 10.04
CA ALA A 65 11.30 -26.88 9.97
C ALA A 65 10.02 -26.99 9.11
N ASN A 66 9.46 -25.89 8.61
CA ASN A 66 8.36 -25.94 7.64
C ASN A 66 8.93 -25.93 6.21
N ASP A 67 8.66 -26.99 5.44
CA ASP A 67 8.88 -26.99 4.00
C ASP A 67 8.08 -25.82 3.39
N LEU A 68 8.75 -24.79 2.89
CA LEU A 68 8.11 -23.66 2.22
C LEU A 68 7.35 -24.18 0.99
N ILE A 69 6.02 -23.99 0.99
CA ILE A 69 5.17 -24.30 -0.16
C ILE A 69 5.13 -23.08 -1.07
N TYR A 70 5.34 -23.30 -2.37
CA TYR A 70 5.30 -22.26 -3.39
C TYR A 70 4.16 -22.55 -4.36
N ILE A 71 3.43 -21.50 -4.71
CA ILE A 71 2.50 -21.44 -5.82
C ILE A 71 3.30 -21.01 -7.05
N ASN A 72 3.17 -21.75 -8.15
CA ASN A 72 3.90 -21.47 -9.38
C ASN A 72 2.90 -21.10 -10.47
N GLU A 73 3.05 -19.91 -11.03
CA GLU A 73 2.23 -19.43 -12.13
C GLU A 73 3.09 -19.22 -13.38
N GLU A 74 2.47 -19.42 -14.54
CA GLU A 74 3.07 -19.21 -15.85
C GLU A 74 2.25 -18.18 -16.62
N TYR A 75 2.93 -17.18 -17.19
CA TYR A 75 2.33 -16.11 -17.97
C TYR A 75 2.94 -16.09 -19.35
N SER A 76 2.10 -15.75 -20.34
CA SER A 76 2.53 -15.57 -21.73
C SER A 76 1.88 -14.34 -22.33
N TRP A 77 2.65 -13.45 -22.95
CA TRP A 77 2.13 -12.24 -23.60
C TRP A 77 2.92 -11.85 -24.86
N GLU A 78 2.33 -10.99 -25.68
CA GLU A 78 2.97 -10.44 -26.88
C GLU A 78 3.35 -8.98 -26.66
N TYR A 79 4.59 -8.61 -27.00
CA TYR A 79 5.02 -7.22 -27.06
C TYR A 79 6.12 -7.03 -28.12
N GLY A 80 6.01 -5.98 -28.92
CA GLY A 80 6.99 -5.68 -29.98
C GLY A 80 7.09 -6.76 -31.07
N GLY A 81 6.02 -7.53 -31.31
CA GLY A 81 6.01 -8.65 -32.25
C GLY A 81 6.69 -9.93 -31.75
N LEU A 82 7.08 -9.97 -30.47
CA LEU A 82 7.70 -11.12 -29.81
C LEU A 82 6.74 -11.70 -28.76
N ASN A 83 6.85 -13.01 -28.54
CA ASN A 83 6.15 -13.69 -27.45
C ASN A 83 7.10 -13.85 -26.27
N TRP A 84 6.59 -13.52 -25.09
CA TRP A 84 7.28 -13.58 -23.82
C TRP A 84 6.60 -14.60 -22.94
N ASP A 85 7.40 -15.44 -22.30
CA ASP A 85 6.94 -16.43 -21.32
C ASP A 85 7.66 -16.18 -20.00
N TRP A 86 6.92 -16.16 -18.91
CA TRP A 86 7.44 -15.89 -17.59
C TRP A 86 6.85 -16.85 -16.57
N SER A 87 7.68 -17.42 -15.69
CA SER A 87 7.24 -18.23 -14.56
C SER A 87 7.59 -17.53 -13.26
N LEU A 88 6.62 -17.51 -12.34
CA LEU A 88 6.72 -16.84 -11.06
C LEU A 88 6.42 -17.85 -9.95
N SER A 89 7.29 -17.92 -8.94
CA SER A 89 7.08 -18.75 -7.75
C SER A 89 6.85 -17.85 -6.53
N ILE A 90 5.63 -17.85 -5.99
CA ILE A 90 5.26 -17.06 -4.80
C ILE A 90 5.06 -17.99 -3.61
N PRO A 91 5.59 -17.65 -2.41
CA PRO A 91 5.31 -18.39 -1.19
C PRO A 91 3.80 -18.44 -0.88
N GLU A 92 3.26 -19.64 -0.63
CA GLU A 92 1.83 -19.81 -0.31
C GLU A 92 1.43 -19.01 0.93
N ASP A 93 2.28 -18.95 1.95
CA ASP A 93 2.01 -18.19 3.18
C ASP A 93 1.84 -16.68 2.91
N LEU A 94 2.57 -16.13 1.94
CA LEU A 94 2.45 -14.71 1.57
C LEU A 94 1.12 -14.44 0.85
N TYR A 95 0.69 -15.35 -0.02
CA TYR A 95 -0.63 -15.30 -0.64
C TYR A 95 -1.75 -15.41 0.41
N LEU A 96 -1.65 -16.38 1.33
CA LEU A 96 -2.61 -16.58 2.40
C LEU A 96 -2.65 -15.39 3.37
N TYR A 97 -1.52 -14.77 3.65
CA TYR A 97 -1.44 -13.52 4.41
C TYR A 97 -2.31 -12.45 3.76
N TYR A 98 -2.12 -12.15 2.47
CA TYR A 98 -2.93 -11.13 1.78
C TYR A 98 -4.41 -11.52 1.69
N LYS A 99 -4.74 -12.78 1.42
CA LYS A 99 -6.12 -13.28 1.45
C LYS A 99 -6.80 -13.10 2.81
N SER A 100 -6.03 -13.14 3.89
CA SER A 100 -6.53 -12.97 5.26
C SER A 100 -6.67 -11.52 5.69
N LYS A 101 -6.05 -10.55 4.99
CA LYS A 101 -6.14 -9.14 5.36
C LYS A 101 -7.57 -8.63 5.17
N PRO A 102 -8.11 -7.87 6.14
CA PRO A 102 -9.35 -7.14 5.93
C PRO A 102 -9.23 -6.20 4.72
N ARG A 103 -10.29 -6.11 3.93
CA ARG A 103 -10.36 -5.15 2.82
C ARG A 103 -10.77 -3.78 3.36
N ALA A 104 -10.02 -2.74 2.98
CA ALA A 104 -10.22 -1.36 3.38
C ALA A 104 -10.36 -0.47 2.14
N SER A 105 -10.82 0.77 2.34
CA SER A 105 -10.83 1.78 1.28
C SER A 105 -9.42 2.26 0.94
N GLY A 106 -9.23 2.74 -0.29
CA GLY A 106 -7.95 3.30 -0.76
C GLY A 106 -7.17 2.27 -1.55
N TYR A 107 -7.45 2.16 -2.84
CA TYR A 107 -6.82 1.20 -3.75
C TYR A 107 -5.30 1.39 -3.82
N GLU A 108 -4.82 2.62 -3.67
CA GLU A 108 -3.40 2.93 -3.65
C GLU A 108 -2.67 2.27 -2.47
N GLN A 109 -3.36 2.01 -1.35
CA GLN A 109 -2.77 1.29 -0.21
C GLN A 109 -2.45 -0.16 -0.58
N TYR A 110 -3.27 -0.81 -1.43
CA TYR A 110 -3.01 -2.17 -1.89
C TYR A 110 -1.76 -2.25 -2.76
N ALA A 111 -1.61 -1.28 -3.67
CA ALA A 111 -0.41 -1.16 -4.49
C ALA A 111 0.84 -0.83 -3.67
N LEU A 112 0.67 -0.35 -2.44
CA LEU A 112 1.71 0.19 -1.56
C LEU A 112 2.08 -0.70 -0.34
N SER A 113 1.63 -1.95 -0.25
CA SER A 113 2.06 -2.85 0.85
C SER A 113 3.58 -3.15 0.86
N ASP A 114 4.22 -3.07 2.02
CA ASP A 114 5.67 -3.36 2.14
C ASP A 114 5.98 -4.87 2.03
N TYR A 115 5.00 -5.75 2.23
CA TYR A 115 5.21 -7.20 2.38
C TYR A 115 5.52 -7.92 1.07
N ASP A 116 5.07 -7.39 -0.07
CA ASP A 116 5.31 -7.98 -1.40
C ASP A 116 6.43 -7.28 -2.17
N ARG A 117 7.05 -6.24 -1.60
CA ARG A 117 8.11 -5.45 -2.27
C ARG A 117 9.24 -6.31 -2.80
N HIS A 118 9.71 -7.27 -2.02
CA HIS A 118 10.78 -8.17 -2.44
C HIS A 118 10.36 -9.04 -3.63
N CYS A 119 9.13 -9.57 -3.63
CA CYS A 119 8.59 -10.31 -4.77
C CYS A 119 8.44 -9.41 -6.00
N LEU A 120 7.81 -8.23 -5.86
CA LEU A 120 7.65 -7.29 -6.98
C LEU A 120 9.00 -6.86 -7.55
N LYS A 121 9.99 -6.59 -6.70
CA LYS A 121 11.35 -6.23 -7.13
C LYS A 121 12.02 -7.32 -7.95
N SER A 122 11.79 -8.59 -7.61
CA SER A 122 12.27 -9.71 -8.43
C SER A 122 11.66 -9.67 -9.84
N MET A 123 10.36 -9.38 -9.97
CA MET A 123 9.70 -9.17 -11.27
C MET A 123 10.29 -7.98 -12.02
N ILE A 124 10.49 -6.86 -11.31
CA ILE A 124 11.05 -5.64 -11.88
C ILE A 124 12.45 -5.87 -12.44
N ASN A 125 13.31 -6.61 -11.73
CA ASN A 125 14.64 -6.96 -12.22
C ASN A 125 14.56 -7.72 -13.56
N SER A 126 13.56 -8.59 -13.74
CA SER A 126 13.35 -9.30 -15.02
C SER A 126 12.90 -8.36 -16.14
N PHE A 127 11.98 -7.43 -15.86
CA PHE A 127 11.60 -6.39 -16.83
C PHE A 127 12.80 -5.51 -17.21
N GLU A 128 13.60 -5.08 -16.23
CA GLU A 128 14.82 -4.31 -16.44
C GLU A 128 15.86 -5.08 -17.27
N GLU A 129 16.06 -6.37 -17.00
CA GLU A 129 16.98 -7.20 -17.79
C GLU A 129 16.55 -7.22 -19.27
N VAL A 130 15.28 -7.50 -19.55
CA VAL A 130 14.74 -7.54 -20.92
C VAL A 130 14.85 -6.18 -21.59
N SER A 131 14.44 -5.12 -20.90
CA SER A 131 14.51 -3.75 -21.39
C SER A 131 15.95 -3.36 -21.76
N ASN A 132 16.92 -3.69 -20.91
CA ASN A 132 18.34 -3.43 -21.16
C ASN A 132 18.88 -4.23 -22.35
N GLN A 133 18.49 -5.51 -22.50
CA GLN A 133 18.89 -6.35 -23.62
C GLN A 133 18.31 -5.87 -24.95
N ARG A 134 17.07 -5.38 -24.94
CA ARG A 134 16.36 -4.88 -26.13
C ARG A 134 16.59 -3.40 -26.42
N GLY A 135 17.16 -2.65 -25.46
CA GLY A 135 17.35 -1.21 -25.58
C GLY A 135 16.03 -0.43 -25.53
N TYR A 136 15.07 -0.87 -24.72
CA TYR A 136 13.79 -0.19 -24.57
C TYR A 136 13.97 1.18 -23.91
N THR A 137 13.22 2.17 -24.40
CA THR A 137 13.05 3.46 -23.73
C THR A 137 12.16 3.30 -22.50
N GLU A 138 12.10 4.33 -21.65
CA GLU A 138 11.20 4.35 -20.49
C GLU A 138 9.72 4.16 -20.89
N SER A 139 9.27 4.79 -21.98
CA SER A 139 7.90 4.57 -22.50
C SER A 139 7.68 3.13 -22.95
N GLN A 140 8.68 2.51 -23.60
CA GLN A 140 8.60 1.12 -24.02
C GLN A 140 8.63 0.16 -22.83
N MET A 141 9.35 0.49 -21.75
CA MET A 141 9.28 -0.25 -20.49
C MET A 141 7.86 -0.22 -19.91
N VAL A 142 7.24 0.97 -19.85
CA VAL A 142 5.86 1.12 -19.38
C VAL A 142 4.90 0.32 -20.25
N GLU A 143 5.00 0.43 -21.57
CA GLU A 143 4.16 -0.33 -22.50
C GLU A 143 4.41 -1.85 -22.44
N PHE A 144 5.63 -2.29 -22.15
CA PHE A 144 5.96 -3.71 -22.01
C PHE A 144 5.31 -4.32 -20.76
N ILE A 145 5.39 -3.61 -19.63
CA ILE A 145 4.71 -3.99 -18.38
C ILE A 145 3.18 -3.93 -18.57
N LEU A 146 2.69 -2.89 -19.24
CA LEU A 146 1.28 -2.76 -19.56
C LEU A 146 0.78 -3.94 -20.40
N ALA A 147 1.52 -4.34 -21.43
CA ALA A 147 1.16 -5.48 -22.27
C ALA A 147 1.13 -6.80 -21.47
N PHE A 148 2.03 -6.96 -20.50
CA PHE A 148 1.97 -8.08 -19.55
C PHE A 148 0.67 -8.04 -18.73
N VAL A 149 0.36 -6.92 -18.06
CA VAL A 149 -0.85 -6.84 -17.22
C VAL A 149 -2.13 -6.98 -18.04
N GLN A 150 -2.19 -6.38 -19.23
CA GLN A 150 -3.32 -6.51 -20.16
C GLN A 150 -3.53 -7.93 -20.68
N SER A 151 -2.53 -8.82 -20.57
CA SER A 151 -2.64 -10.22 -20.96
C SER A 151 -3.35 -11.09 -19.93
N LEU A 152 -3.49 -10.60 -18.69
CA LEU A 152 -4.18 -11.31 -17.61
C LEU A 152 -5.68 -11.40 -17.88
N GLU A 153 -6.35 -12.42 -17.31
CA GLU A 153 -7.78 -12.62 -17.54
C GLU A 153 -8.60 -11.55 -16.82
N TYR A 154 -9.51 -10.88 -17.55
CA TYR A 154 -10.49 -10.01 -16.91
C TYR A 154 -11.54 -10.84 -16.19
N THR A 155 -11.57 -10.77 -14.87
CA THR A 155 -12.49 -11.53 -14.02
C THR A 155 -13.11 -10.64 -12.96
N SER A 156 -14.44 -10.51 -12.97
CA SER A 156 -15.14 -9.70 -11.96
C SER A 156 -15.08 -10.37 -10.58
N ASP A 157 -14.96 -9.57 -9.52
CA ASP A 157 -14.91 -10.06 -8.14
C ASP A 157 -16.07 -10.96 -7.72
N LYS A 158 -17.27 -10.63 -8.17
CA LYS A 158 -18.47 -11.43 -7.90
C LYS A 158 -18.32 -12.89 -8.35
N VAL A 159 -17.57 -13.11 -9.43
CA VAL A 159 -17.37 -14.44 -10.02
C VAL A 159 -16.27 -15.21 -9.29
N THR A 160 -15.21 -14.53 -8.86
CA THR A 160 -14.00 -15.15 -8.30
C THR A 160 -14.02 -15.27 -6.78
N THR A 161 -14.60 -14.30 -6.08
CA THR A 161 -14.60 -14.23 -4.59
C THR A 161 -16.00 -14.33 -4.00
N GLY A 162 -17.03 -14.02 -4.80
CA GLY A 162 -18.43 -13.99 -4.37
C GLY A 162 -18.86 -12.68 -3.70
N TYR A 163 -17.97 -11.68 -3.63
CA TYR A 163 -18.25 -10.33 -3.16
C TYR A 163 -18.50 -9.38 -4.33
N ASP A 164 -19.27 -8.32 -4.11
CA ASP A 164 -19.52 -7.32 -5.17
C ASP A 164 -18.31 -6.36 -5.37
N GLU A 165 -17.37 -6.29 -4.41
CA GLU A 165 -16.11 -5.52 -4.48
C GLU A 165 -15.07 -6.16 -3.52
N TYR A 166 -13.91 -6.55 -4.05
CA TYR A 166 -12.80 -7.25 -3.40
C TYR A 166 -11.47 -6.83 -4.04
N PRO A 167 -10.93 -5.65 -3.72
CA PRO A 167 -9.61 -5.27 -4.22
C PRO A 167 -8.53 -6.26 -3.78
N ARG A 168 -7.81 -6.75 -4.78
CA ARG A 168 -6.68 -7.67 -4.63
C ARG A 168 -5.38 -6.93 -4.42
N TYR A 169 -4.52 -7.46 -3.54
CA TYR A 169 -3.12 -7.05 -3.52
C TYR A 169 -2.40 -7.54 -4.80
N PRO A 170 -1.29 -6.91 -5.23
CA PRO A 170 -0.57 -7.29 -6.44
C PRO A 170 -0.30 -8.80 -6.57
N LEU A 171 0.15 -9.46 -5.50
CA LEU A 171 0.40 -10.91 -5.52
C LEU A 171 -0.86 -11.76 -5.66
N GLU A 172 -2.00 -11.28 -5.16
CA GLU A 172 -3.27 -11.97 -5.37
C GLU A 172 -3.70 -11.89 -6.83
N THR A 173 -3.58 -10.73 -7.47
CA THR A 173 -3.90 -10.56 -8.91
C THR A 173 -3.02 -11.45 -9.79
N LEU A 174 -1.74 -11.57 -9.43
CA LEU A 174 -0.80 -12.47 -10.10
C LEU A 174 -1.23 -13.94 -9.93
N ILE A 175 -1.39 -14.40 -8.68
CA ILE A 175 -1.74 -15.81 -8.40
C ILE A 175 -3.12 -16.19 -8.94
N ASP A 176 -4.10 -15.31 -8.81
CA ASP A 176 -5.45 -15.54 -9.32
C ASP A 176 -5.50 -15.40 -10.87
N ASN A 177 -4.37 -15.06 -11.50
CA ASN A 177 -4.15 -14.87 -12.93
C ASN A 177 -5.13 -13.89 -13.59
N GLY A 178 -5.49 -12.83 -12.86
CA GLY A 178 -6.50 -11.88 -13.29
C GLY A 178 -7.24 -11.16 -12.18
N GLY A 179 -8.09 -10.24 -12.61
CA GLY A 179 -8.95 -9.40 -11.78
C GLY A 179 -9.80 -8.48 -12.66
N ASP A 180 -10.55 -7.59 -12.04
CA ASP A 180 -11.25 -6.51 -12.75
C ASP A 180 -10.42 -5.22 -12.73
N CYS A 181 -11.06 -4.06 -12.97
CA CYS A 181 -10.35 -2.85 -13.34
C CYS A 181 -9.45 -2.30 -12.23
N GLU A 182 -9.89 -2.41 -10.99
CA GLU A 182 -9.15 -1.99 -9.80
C GLU A 182 -7.92 -2.86 -9.58
N ASP A 183 -8.02 -4.17 -9.78
CA ASP A 183 -6.93 -5.10 -9.50
C ASP A 183 -5.80 -4.97 -10.49
N THR A 184 -6.13 -4.84 -11.78
CA THR A 184 -5.12 -4.63 -12.83
C THR A 184 -4.50 -3.24 -12.73
N ALA A 185 -5.26 -2.23 -12.29
CA ALA A 185 -4.73 -0.91 -11.99
C ALA A 185 -3.81 -0.92 -10.76
N ILE A 186 -4.17 -1.62 -9.68
CA ILE A 186 -3.34 -1.81 -8.49
C ILE A 186 -2.02 -2.49 -8.83
N LEU A 187 -2.06 -3.60 -9.57
CA LEU A 187 -0.86 -4.34 -9.98
C LEU A 187 0.05 -3.47 -10.88
N THR A 188 -0.53 -2.83 -11.89
CA THR A 188 0.23 -1.94 -12.79
C THR A 188 0.85 -0.79 -12.02
N ALA A 189 0.10 -0.16 -11.11
CA ALA A 189 0.59 0.93 -10.29
C ALA A 189 1.73 0.49 -9.36
N ALA A 190 1.63 -0.68 -8.74
CA ALA A 190 2.67 -1.23 -7.87
C ALA A 190 3.98 -1.49 -8.64
N LEU A 191 3.91 -2.12 -9.82
CA LEU A 191 5.08 -2.41 -10.65
C LEU A 191 5.77 -1.14 -11.15
N LEU A 192 5.00 -0.19 -11.67
CA LEU A 192 5.56 1.07 -12.18
C LEU A 192 6.09 1.96 -11.05
N HIS A 193 5.44 1.95 -9.89
CA HIS A 193 5.91 2.66 -8.71
C HIS A 193 7.24 2.08 -8.20
N GLU A 194 7.39 0.75 -8.15
CA GLU A 194 8.63 0.07 -7.74
C GLU A 194 9.79 0.39 -8.70
N LEU A 195 9.50 0.57 -10.00
CA LEU A 195 10.45 1.08 -11.00
C LEU A 195 10.83 2.58 -10.83
N GLY A 196 10.18 3.28 -9.91
CA GLY A 196 10.45 4.70 -9.64
C GLY A 196 9.72 5.69 -10.55
N PHE A 197 8.77 5.24 -11.37
CA PHE A 197 7.92 6.14 -12.15
C PHE A 197 7.01 6.96 -11.24
N GLY A 198 6.68 8.19 -11.67
CA GLY A 198 5.62 8.94 -11.03
C GLY A 198 4.27 8.29 -11.37
N VAL A 199 3.59 7.71 -10.37
CA VAL A 199 2.33 6.98 -10.58
C VAL A 199 1.21 7.60 -9.73
N VAL A 200 -0.01 7.54 -10.25
CA VAL A 200 -1.27 7.76 -9.52
C VAL A 200 -2.30 6.74 -9.98
N LEU A 201 -3.30 6.45 -9.15
CA LEU A 201 -4.53 5.81 -9.63
C LEU A 201 -5.54 6.87 -10.08
N ILE A 202 -6.27 6.55 -11.14
CA ILE A 202 -7.29 7.42 -11.75
C ILE A 202 -8.63 6.70 -11.58
N GLU A 203 -9.47 7.22 -10.69
CA GLU A 203 -10.82 6.73 -10.52
C GLU A 203 -11.77 7.51 -11.43
N LEU A 204 -12.47 6.79 -12.30
CA LEU A 204 -13.55 7.26 -13.15
C LEU A 204 -14.87 6.63 -12.67
N PRO A 205 -16.05 7.11 -13.12
CA PRO A 205 -17.32 6.54 -12.70
C PRO A 205 -17.43 5.03 -13.01
N GLY A 206 -17.25 4.20 -11.98
CA GLY A 206 -17.28 2.74 -12.08
C GLY A 206 -16.08 2.12 -12.80
N HIS A 207 -14.93 2.81 -12.85
CA HIS A 207 -13.72 2.31 -13.51
C HIS A 207 -12.46 2.81 -12.82
N MET A 208 -11.41 2.00 -12.86
CA MET A 208 -10.09 2.33 -12.34
C MET A 208 -9.04 2.19 -13.44
N ALA A 209 -8.14 3.17 -13.50
CA ALA A 209 -7.01 3.18 -14.41
C ALA A 209 -5.75 3.70 -13.71
N VAL A 210 -4.63 3.71 -14.43
CA VAL A 210 -3.35 4.23 -13.92
C VAL A 210 -3.01 5.53 -14.63
N GLY A 211 -2.42 6.47 -13.88
CA GLY A 211 -1.78 7.64 -14.43
C GLY A 211 -0.27 7.54 -14.27
N VAL A 212 0.48 7.68 -15.37
CA VAL A 212 1.96 7.65 -15.35
C VAL A 212 2.51 9.01 -15.73
N SER A 213 3.45 9.52 -14.94
CA SER A 213 4.01 10.86 -15.10
C SER A 213 4.87 10.95 -16.36
N GLY A 214 4.50 11.84 -17.27
CA GLY A 214 5.21 12.08 -18.52
C GLY A 214 5.49 13.55 -18.76
N ASP A 215 6.50 13.83 -19.58
CA ASP A 215 6.88 15.19 -19.92
C ASP A 215 6.00 15.80 -21.05
N ASN A 216 6.42 16.93 -21.61
CA ASN A 216 5.65 17.61 -22.66
C ASN A 216 5.77 16.99 -24.05
N SER A 217 6.67 16.03 -24.25
CA SER A 217 6.81 15.34 -25.53
C SER A 217 5.75 14.25 -25.70
N VAL A 218 5.30 13.64 -24.58
CA VAL A 218 4.26 12.62 -24.55
C VAL A 218 2.90 13.16 -25.03
N GLN A 219 2.25 12.42 -25.91
CA GLN A 219 0.92 12.74 -26.45
C GLN A 219 -0.19 11.90 -25.81
N GLY A 220 -1.43 12.38 -25.88
CA GLY A 220 -2.63 11.66 -25.44
C GLY A 220 -3.34 12.28 -24.24
N THR A 221 -4.28 11.53 -23.67
CA THR A 221 -5.11 11.95 -22.53
C THR A 221 -4.28 11.90 -21.24
N TYR A 222 -4.35 12.95 -20.44
CA TYR A 222 -3.67 13.04 -19.16
C TYR A 222 -4.47 13.85 -18.14
N TYR A 223 -4.17 13.62 -16.87
CA TYR A 223 -4.70 14.36 -15.74
C TYR A 223 -3.58 15.10 -15.04
N LYS A 224 -3.88 16.29 -14.50
CA LYS A 224 -2.89 17.10 -13.79
C LYS A 224 -3.01 16.89 -12.29
N TYR A 225 -1.89 16.61 -11.64
CA TYR A 225 -1.79 16.52 -10.19
C TYR A 225 -0.43 17.06 -9.76
N ASN A 226 -0.39 17.92 -8.73
CA ASN A 226 0.84 18.57 -8.23
C ASN A 226 1.77 19.10 -9.33
N GLU A 227 1.21 19.86 -10.28
CA GLU A 227 1.91 20.48 -11.43
C GLU A 227 2.51 19.50 -12.46
N LYS A 228 2.39 18.18 -12.25
CA LYS A 228 2.78 17.12 -13.19
C LYS A 228 1.61 16.67 -14.06
N LYS A 229 1.92 16.06 -15.20
CA LYS A 229 0.96 15.41 -16.10
C LYS A 229 1.07 13.89 -15.94
N TYR A 230 -0.03 13.26 -15.57
CA TYR A 230 -0.15 11.82 -15.49
C TYR A 230 -0.98 11.33 -16.67
N PHE A 231 -0.33 10.69 -17.64
CA PHE A 231 -0.96 10.16 -18.84
C PHE A 231 -1.76 8.92 -18.50
N TYR A 232 -2.97 8.85 -19.04
CA TYR A 232 -3.91 7.76 -18.80
C TYR A 232 -3.35 6.45 -19.35
N VAL A 233 -3.41 5.39 -18.56
CA VAL A 233 -2.97 4.05 -18.90
C VAL A 233 -4.11 3.09 -18.59
N GLU A 234 -4.73 2.57 -19.66
CA GLU A 234 -5.80 1.57 -19.58
C GLU A 234 -5.21 0.20 -19.33
N THR A 235 -5.59 -0.43 -18.22
CA THR A 235 -5.08 -1.74 -17.83
C THR A 235 -6.02 -2.88 -18.22
N THR A 236 -7.27 -2.56 -18.56
CA THR A 236 -8.29 -3.54 -18.94
C THR A 236 -8.40 -3.73 -20.44
N GLY A 237 -8.25 -4.98 -20.88
CA GLY A 237 -8.25 -5.33 -22.30
C GLY A 237 -6.91 -5.06 -22.98
N THR A 238 -6.74 -5.59 -24.19
CA THR A 238 -5.44 -5.62 -24.87
C THR A 238 -5.26 -4.50 -25.88
N GLY A 239 -4.02 -4.03 -25.99
CA GLY A 239 -3.57 -3.15 -27.07
C GLY A 239 -3.77 -1.66 -26.82
N TRP A 240 -4.23 -1.27 -25.63
CA TRP A 240 -4.28 0.14 -25.25
C TRP A 240 -2.89 0.69 -25.04
N LYS A 241 -2.65 1.89 -25.59
CA LYS A 241 -1.40 2.62 -25.43
C LYS A 241 -1.50 3.71 -24.38
N ILE A 242 -0.35 4.20 -23.95
CA ILE A 242 -0.26 5.37 -23.07
C ILE A 242 -1.01 6.55 -23.71
N GLY A 243 -1.90 7.16 -22.95
CA GLY A 243 -2.72 8.29 -23.36
C GLY A 243 -3.98 7.93 -24.15
N GLU A 244 -4.21 6.65 -24.47
CA GLU A 244 -5.47 6.20 -25.07
C GLU A 244 -6.50 5.90 -24.00
N ILE A 245 -7.65 6.55 -24.08
CA ILE A 245 -8.76 6.40 -23.14
C ILE A 245 -9.98 5.82 -23.85
N PRO A 246 -10.74 4.88 -23.22
CA PRO A 246 -12.02 4.45 -23.76
C PRO A 246 -12.99 5.62 -23.96
N LYS A 247 -13.79 5.55 -25.04
CA LYS A 247 -14.68 6.64 -25.45
C LYS A 247 -15.71 7.02 -24.39
N GLU A 248 -16.19 6.06 -23.60
CA GLU A 248 -17.09 6.33 -22.49
C GLU A 248 -16.50 7.25 -21.41
N TYR A 249 -15.17 7.41 -21.34
CA TYR A 249 -14.50 8.19 -20.29
C TYR A 249 -13.84 9.50 -20.76
N GLU A 250 -13.81 9.80 -22.07
CA GLU A 250 -13.11 10.97 -22.65
C GLU A 250 -13.45 12.34 -22.01
N PHE A 251 -14.59 12.45 -21.30
CA PHE A 251 -15.06 13.68 -20.65
C PHE A 251 -15.59 13.47 -19.23
N GLU A 252 -15.41 12.28 -18.67
CA GLU A 252 -15.87 11.99 -17.32
C GLU A 252 -14.93 12.64 -16.28
N PRO A 253 -15.47 13.10 -15.14
CA PRO A 253 -14.66 13.59 -14.06
C PRO A 253 -13.84 12.44 -13.48
N ALA A 254 -12.57 12.70 -13.17
CA ALA A 254 -11.69 11.74 -12.52
C ALA A 254 -11.25 12.23 -11.14
N THR A 255 -11.17 11.30 -10.20
CA THR A 255 -10.49 11.49 -8.92
C THR A 255 -9.09 10.91 -9.02
N ILE A 256 -8.09 11.68 -8.57
CA ILE A 256 -6.69 11.24 -8.58
C ILE A 256 -6.31 10.78 -7.18
N HIS A 257 -5.89 9.52 -7.07
CA HIS A 257 -5.38 8.93 -5.84
C HIS A 257 -3.85 8.85 -5.92
N PRO A 258 -3.13 9.69 -5.16
CA PRO A 258 -1.68 9.70 -5.19
C PRO A 258 -1.10 8.47 -4.49
N MET A 259 0.05 7.98 -4.96
CA MET A 259 0.74 6.84 -4.37
C MET A 259 1.43 7.23 -3.05
N VAL A 260 0.65 7.35 -1.99
CA VAL A 260 1.12 7.69 -0.64
C VAL A 260 0.66 6.63 0.34
N GLN A 261 1.62 6.00 1.03
CA GLN A 261 1.32 5.08 2.13
C GLN A 261 0.72 5.83 3.31
N ILE A 262 -0.42 5.33 3.79
CA ILE A 262 -1.09 5.80 4.99
C ILE A 262 -1.21 4.59 5.94
N PRO A 263 -0.31 4.48 6.93
CA PRO A 263 -0.43 3.45 7.96
C PRO A 263 -1.77 3.54 8.67
N ASN A 264 -2.31 2.39 9.04
CA ASN A 264 -3.56 2.28 9.77
C ASN A 264 -3.29 1.57 11.08
N MET A 265 -3.41 2.31 12.19
CA MET A 265 -3.15 1.78 13.51
C MET A 265 -4.46 1.23 14.10
N ASP A 266 -4.35 0.17 14.89
CA ASP A 266 -5.41 -0.30 15.77
C ASP A 266 -4.88 -0.48 17.19
N LEU A 267 -5.75 -0.37 18.19
CA LEU A 267 -5.39 -0.58 19.58
C LEU A 267 -6.50 -1.25 20.38
N SER A 268 -6.08 -2.03 21.36
CA SER A 268 -6.94 -2.53 22.43
C SER A 268 -6.27 -2.33 23.77
N TRP A 269 -7.05 -2.16 24.83
CA TRP A 269 -6.48 -1.91 26.14
C TRP A 269 -7.39 -2.35 27.28
N ASP A 270 -6.76 -2.61 28.41
CA ASP A 270 -7.41 -2.85 29.69
C ASP A 270 -6.73 -2.04 30.80
N ALA A 271 -7.42 -1.90 31.92
CA ALA A 271 -6.93 -1.15 33.06
C ALA A 271 -7.19 -1.88 34.36
N GLU A 272 -6.14 -2.06 35.16
CA GLU A 272 -6.20 -2.76 36.44
C GLU A 272 -5.64 -1.89 37.56
N VAL A 273 -6.15 -2.08 38.78
CA VAL A 273 -5.62 -1.38 39.96
C VAL A 273 -4.24 -1.94 40.32
N CYS A 274 -3.19 -1.11 40.17
CA CYS A 274 -1.82 -1.48 40.55
C CYS A 274 -1.53 -1.30 42.04
N SER A 275 -2.05 -0.23 42.64
CA SER A 275 -1.87 0.08 44.07
C SER A 275 -2.88 1.11 44.55
N TYR A 276 -2.99 1.33 45.85
CA TYR A 276 -3.81 2.40 46.41
C TYR A 276 -3.30 2.84 47.78
N ASP A 277 -3.60 4.09 48.15
CA ASP A 277 -3.37 4.63 49.49
C ASP A 277 -4.64 5.30 50.06
N SER A 278 -4.48 6.17 51.06
CA SER A 278 -5.62 6.88 51.67
C SER A 278 -6.24 7.93 50.74
N ASN A 279 -5.52 8.38 49.72
CA ASN A 279 -5.86 9.52 48.88
C ASN A 279 -6.05 9.13 47.40
N TYR A 280 -5.34 8.12 46.90
CA TYR A 280 -5.29 7.79 45.47
C TYR A 280 -5.43 6.28 45.19
N VAL A 281 -5.89 5.96 43.99
CA VAL A 281 -5.86 4.64 43.34
C VAL A 281 -4.98 4.76 42.09
N CYS A 282 -3.97 3.91 42.01
CA CYS A 282 -3.10 3.73 40.84
C CYS A 282 -3.77 2.73 39.89
N TYR A 283 -3.90 3.08 38.62
CA TYR A 283 -4.27 2.18 37.54
C TYR A 283 -3.07 1.93 36.63
N ASN A 284 -2.78 0.65 36.34
CA ASN A 284 -1.92 0.25 35.23
C ASN A 284 -2.83 0.03 34.02
N ILE A 285 -2.54 0.71 32.94
CA ILE A 285 -3.29 0.60 31.69
C ILE A 285 -2.36 -0.06 30.68
N HIS A 286 -2.70 -1.29 30.31
CA HIS A 286 -1.98 -2.05 29.29
C HIS A 286 -2.64 -1.79 27.93
N VAL A 287 -1.86 -1.36 26.95
CA VAL A 287 -2.33 -1.03 25.60
C VAL A 287 -1.58 -1.87 24.59
N ASP A 288 -2.29 -2.78 23.91
CA ASP A 288 -1.82 -3.46 22.72
C ASP A 288 -2.00 -2.56 21.50
N ILE A 289 -1.00 -2.48 20.65
CA ILE A 289 -0.93 -1.59 19.49
C ILE A 289 -0.49 -2.41 18.28
N VAL A 290 -1.17 -2.25 17.15
CA VAL A 290 -0.83 -2.93 15.91
C VAL A 290 -0.96 -1.97 14.73
N ASN A 291 -0.06 -2.08 13.74
CA ASN A 291 -0.24 -1.44 12.44
C ASN A 291 -0.89 -2.45 11.49
N ILE A 292 -2.18 -2.27 11.21
CA ILE A 292 -2.96 -3.12 10.31
C ILE A 292 -2.96 -2.61 8.85
N GLY A 293 -2.50 -1.37 8.63
CA GLY A 293 -2.42 -0.73 7.31
C GLY A 293 -1.04 -0.85 6.67
N THR A 294 -0.89 -0.22 5.51
CA THR A 294 0.33 -0.29 4.72
C THR A 294 1.34 0.80 5.08
N GLY A 295 2.62 0.48 4.96
CA GLY A 295 3.70 1.40 5.30
C GLY A 295 3.98 1.48 6.80
N THR A 296 5.03 2.22 7.15
CA THR A 296 5.47 2.37 8.54
C THR A 296 4.82 3.59 9.23
N ALA A 297 4.19 3.37 10.39
CA ALA A 297 3.72 4.44 11.27
C ALA A 297 4.90 5.12 11.98
N LYS A 298 5.03 6.43 11.79
CA LYS A 298 6.21 7.23 12.21
C LYS A 298 5.95 8.05 13.46
N ASN A 299 6.94 8.04 14.35
CA ASN A 299 6.95 8.74 15.64
C ASN A 299 5.64 8.60 16.45
N PRO A 300 5.12 7.38 16.70
CA PRO A 300 3.86 7.22 17.40
C PRO A 300 4.00 7.62 18.87
N LYS A 301 2.91 8.16 19.42
CA LYS A 301 2.82 8.61 20.80
C LYS A 301 1.51 8.14 21.41
N LEU A 302 1.61 7.59 22.61
CA LEU A 302 0.46 7.17 23.40
C LEU A 302 0.22 8.18 24.51
N TYR A 303 -0.85 8.95 24.39
CA TYR A 303 -1.33 9.81 25.45
C TYR A 303 -2.42 9.09 26.25
N ALA A 304 -2.31 9.12 27.58
CA ALA A 304 -3.29 8.57 28.49
C ALA A 304 -3.66 9.59 29.55
N ALA A 305 -4.94 9.72 29.86
CA ALA A 305 -5.44 10.63 30.88
C ALA A 305 -6.60 10.05 31.67
N ALA A 306 -6.65 10.40 32.96
CA ALA A 306 -7.78 10.16 33.82
C ALA A 306 -8.61 11.44 33.90
N LEU A 307 -9.74 11.46 33.20
CA LEU A 307 -10.59 12.64 33.06
C LEU A 307 -11.33 12.98 34.35
N ASN A 308 -11.41 14.28 34.63
CA ASN A 308 -12.25 14.80 35.70
C ASN A 308 -13.65 15.13 35.16
N LEU A 309 -14.64 14.32 35.51
CA LEU A 309 -16.01 14.51 35.00
C LEU A 309 -16.74 15.68 35.65
N ASN A 310 -16.25 16.19 36.79
CA ASN A 310 -16.81 17.37 37.46
C ASN A 310 -16.24 18.68 36.91
N ASP A 311 -15.14 18.63 36.16
CA ASP A 311 -14.36 19.80 35.76
C ASP A 311 -13.59 19.52 34.46
N PRO A 312 -14.25 19.65 33.28
CA PRO A 312 -13.71 19.19 31.99
C PRO A 312 -12.42 19.86 31.52
N GLU A 313 -12.06 21.02 32.10
CA GLU A 313 -10.80 21.72 31.82
C GLU A 313 -9.59 21.01 32.45
N TYR A 314 -9.84 20.13 33.42
CA TYR A 314 -8.80 19.47 34.19
C TYR A 314 -8.89 17.94 34.09
N VAL A 315 -7.75 17.30 34.24
CA VAL A 315 -7.61 15.85 34.39
C VAL A 315 -6.99 15.53 35.74
N TRP A 316 -7.27 14.34 36.27
CA TRP A 316 -6.70 13.87 37.53
C TRP A 316 -5.22 13.53 37.40
N ASP A 317 -4.86 12.87 36.31
CA ASP A 317 -3.49 12.52 35.95
C ASP A 317 -3.41 12.35 34.44
N GLN A 318 -2.25 12.56 33.86
CA GLN A 318 -2.01 12.34 32.44
C GLN A 318 -0.53 12.05 32.17
N THR A 319 -0.27 11.27 31.13
CA THR A 319 1.08 10.99 30.66
C THR A 319 1.09 10.85 29.14
N THR A 320 2.26 11.05 28.54
CA THR A 320 2.52 10.75 27.14
C THR A 320 3.77 9.90 27.05
N LEU A 321 3.65 8.77 26.36
CA LEU A 321 4.76 7.88 26.03
C LEU A 321 5.12 8.05 24.55
N GLU A 322 6.40 8.27 24.27
CA GLU A 322 6.95 8.15 22.91
C GLU A 322 7.18 6.68 22.61
N LEU A 323 6.73 6.21 21.45
CA LEU A 323 6.87 4.83 21.01
C LEU A 323 7.89 4.74 19.87
N ASN A 324 8.34 3.52 19.58
CA ASN A 324 9.08 3.25 18.34
C ASN A 324 8.12 3.31 17.15
N ASP A 325 8.69 3.42 15.95
CA ASP A 325 7.96 3.23 14.69
C ASP A 325 7.32 1.84 14.64
N TYR A 326 6.15 1.74 14.02
CA TYR A 326 5.47 0.46 13.76
C TYR A 326 5.45 0.19 12.26
N GLU A 327 6.28 -0.74 11.82
CA GLU A 327 6.27 -1.28 10.44
C GLU A 327 4.91 -1.91 10.13
N GLU A 328 4.58 -2.09 8.85
CA GLU A 328 3.35 -2.77 8.44
C GLU A 328 3.23 -4.15 9.14
N GLY A 329 2.04 -4.47 9.64
CA GLY A 329 1.75 -5.71 10.36
C GLY A 329 2.45 -5.88 11.71
N SER A 330 3.30 -4.93 12.13
CA SER A 330 4.00 -5.02 13.41
C SER A 330 3.05 -4.78 14.59
N LEU A 331 3.35 -5.49 15.68
CA LEU A 331 2.62 -5.42 16.94
C LEU A 331 3.56 -4.98 18.06
N GLY A 332 2.99 -4.33 19.06
CA GLY A 332 3.69 -3.85 20.23
C GLY A 332 2.72 -3.57 21.37
N TYR A 333 3.26 -3.16 22.50
CA TYR A 333 2.44 -2.79 23.65
C TYR A 333 3.09 -1.67 24.46
N ALA A 334 2.29 -1.03 25.30
CA ALA A 334 2.73 -0.03 26.23
C ALA A 334 1.95 -0.12 27.56
N ASP A 335 2.65 0.07 28.67
CA ASP A 335 2.07 0.20 29.99
C ASP A 335 2.15 1.66 30.45
N VAL A 336 1.00 2.22 30.86
CA VAL A 336 0.93 3.57 31.42
C VAL A 336 0.24 3.57 32.77
N PHE A 337 0.73 4.40 33.69
CA PHE A 337 0.26 4.44 35.07
C PHE A 337 -0.39 5.78 35.37
N LEU A 338 -1.62 5.76 35.87
CA LEU A 338 -2.38 6.96 36.23
C LEU A 338 -2.88 6.89 37.67
N ASN A 339 -2.76 8.00 38.41
CA ASN A 339 -3.21 8.11 39.80
C ASN A 339 -4.48 8.94 39.91
N ILE A 340 -5.56 8.31 40.36
CA ILE A 340 -6.88 8.93 40.47
C ILE A 340 -7.23 9.13 41.94
N PRO A 341 -7.69 10.32 42.39
CA PRO A 341 -8.13 10.50 43.78
C PRO A 341 -9.28 9.56 44.12
N ARG A 342 -9.36 9.10 45.37
CA ARG A 342 -10.44 8.22 45.84
C ARG A 342 -11.79 8.92 45.93
N ASN A 343 -12.85 8.16 45.68
CA ASN A 343 -14.26 8.55 45.68
C ASN A 343 -14.61 9.60 44.61
N GLU A 344 -13.85 9.67 43.53
CA GLU A 344 -14.07 10.60 42.42
C GLU A 344 -14.60 9.87 41.19
N TYR A 345 -15.59 10.47 40.52
CA TYR A 345 -16.06 9.96 39.23
C TYR A 345 -15.06 10.31 38.13
N SER A 346 -14.64 9.28 37.41
CA SER A 346 -13.54 9.36 36.44
C SER A 346 -13.85 8.55 35.19
N GLN A 347 -13.14 8.88 34.12
CA GLN A 347 -13.12 8.14 32.87
C GLN A 347 -11.69 8.13 32.35
N LEU A 348 -11.19 7.00 31.88
CA LEU A 348 -9.88 6.91 31.24
C LEU A 348 -10.03 7.26 29.75
N GLN A 349 -9.07 8.01 29.22
CA GLN A 349 -8.94 8.37 27.81
C GLN A 349 -7.57 7.92 27.31
N ILE A 350 -7.55 7.23 26.17
CA ILE A 350 -6.35 6.78 25.48
C ILE A 350 -6.36 7.37 24.07
N ILE A 351 -5.26 8.01 23.67
CA ILE A 351 -5.07 8.56 22.34
C ILE A 351 -3.74 8.07 21.77
N LEU A 352 -3.79 7.40 20.63
CA LEU A 352 -2.60 7.04 19.84
C LEU A 352 -2.53 7.98 18.64
N TYR A 353 -1.41 8.66 18.45
CA TYR A 353 -1.20 9.60 17.33
C TYR A 353 0.25 9.60 16.88
N GLY A 354 0.51 10.05 15.65
CA GLY A 354 1.86 10.15 15.10
C GLY A 354 1.90 11.07 13.88
N ASP A 355 2.99 10.97 13.11
CA ASP A 355 3.26 11.95 12.05
C ASP A 355 2.47 11.70 10.76
N ASN A 356 2.12 10.43 10.48
CA ASN A 356 1.63 10.01 9.16
C ASN A 356 0.42 9.06 9.19
N PHE A 357 -0.30 8.96 10.31
CA PHE A 357 -1.51 8.15 10.41
C PHE A 357 -2.62 8.88 11.18
N GLU A 358 -3.87 8.48 10.96
CA GLU A 358 -5.01 9.05 11.67
C GLU A 358 -4.97 8.64 13.15
N TYR A 359 -5.17 9.60 14.05
CA TYR A 359 -5.14 9.29 15.47
C TYR A 359 -6.33 8.41 15.87
N ILE A 360 -6.09 7.52 16.82
CA ILE A 360 -7.14 6.72 17.45
C ILE A 360 -7.42 7.32 18.81
N GLU A 361 -8.70 7.41 19.17
CA GLU A 361 -9.12 7.83 20.50
C GLU A 361 -10.12 6.82 21.07
N SER A 362 -9.89 6.42 22.32
CA SER A 362 -10.69 5.42 23.04
C SER A 362 -10.91 5.84 24.49
N TYR A 363 -12.06 5.44 25.06
CA TYR A 363 -12.48 5.81 26.42
C TYR A 363 -12.97 4.58 27.19
N SER A 364 -12.72 4.54 28.51
CA SER A 364 -13.41 3.58 29.39
C SER A 364 -14.87 3.99 29.57
N ASP A 365 -15.66 3.07 30.15
CA ASP A 365 -16.85 3.45 30.89
C ASP A 365 -16.50 4.42 32.04
N THR A 366 -17.50 5.17 32.50
CA THR A 366 -17.36 5.98 33.72
C THR A 366 -17.33 5.08 34.95
N PHE A 367 -16.41 5.35 35.88
CA PHE A 367 -16.28 4.61 37.13
C PHE A 367 -16.02 5.56 38.32
N ASN A 368 -16.03 5.00 39.53
CA ASN A 368 -15.72 5.69 40.77
C ASN A 368 -14.66 4.89 41.54
N THR A 369 -13.68 5.60 42.12
CA THR A 369 -12.45 5.05 42.74
C THR A 369 -12.51 4.85 44.25
#